data_AF-A0A971V390-F1
#
_entry.id   AF-A0A971V390-F1
#
_cell.length_a   1.000
_cell.length_b   1.000
_cell.length_c   1.000
_cell.angle_alpha   90.00
_cell.angle_beta   90.00
_cell.angle_gamma   90.00
#
_symmetry.space_group_name_H-M   'P 1'
#
loop_
_entity.id
_entity.type
_entity.pdbx_description
1 polymer ?
#
loop_
_entity_poly.entity_id
_entity_poly.type
_entity_poly.pdbx_seq_one_letter_code
_entity_poly.pdbx_strand_id
1 'polypeptide(L)' 'MFLYMAEKAGHYWSELFDIEKIKLGTGKRQLVENGISIPKYKITVPQELYDYE' A
#
# COMPACT_ATOMS: atom_id res chain seq x y z
N MET A 1 -4.27 1.09 2.17
CA MET A 1 -3.72 2.20 2.96
C MET A 1 -3.08 1.70 4.24
N PHE A 2 -3.84 1.18 5.20
CA PHE A 2 -3.29 0.68 6.48
C PHE A 2 -2.11 -0.30 6.31
N LEU A 3 -2.28 -1.36 5.51
CA LEU A 3 -1.22 -2.34 5.26
C LEU A 3 0.02 -1.72 4.60
N TYR A 4 -0.17 -0.78 3.69
CA TYR A 4 0.93 -0.07 3.03
C TYR A 4 1.73 0.78 4.02
N MET A 5 1.05 1.51 4.91
CA MET A 5 1.71 2.29 5.96
C MET A 5 2.40 1.40 7.01
N ALA A 6 1.78 0.26 7.36
CA ALA A 6 2.38 -0.68 8.30
C ALA A 6 3.69 -1.29 7.75
N GLU A 7 3.72 -1.61 6.46
CA GLU A 7 4.93 -2.06 5.77
C GLU A 7 5.99 -0.96 5.67
N LYS A 8 5.61 0.26 5.29
CA LYS A 8 6.52 1.43 5.29
C LYS A 8 7.10 1.73 6.67
N ALA A 9 6.33 1.54 7.74
CA ALA A 9 6.77 1.75 9.11
C ALA A 9 7.73 0.66 9.65
N GLY A 10 8.06 -0.36 8.86
CA GLY A 10 8.99 -1.43 9.27
C GLY A 10 8.47 -2.27 10.44
N HIS A 11 7.15 -2.41 10.54
CA HIS A 11 6.55 -3.17 11.62
C HIS A 11 6.83 -4.67 11.47
N TYR A 12 7.42 -5.32 12.48
CA TYR A 12 7.74 -6.77 12.44
C TYR A 12 6.55 -7.67 12.06
N TRP A 13 5.34 -7.23 12.41
CA TRP A 13 4.11 -7.96 12.17
C TRP A 13 3.58 -7.78 10.74
N SER A 14 4.08 -6.81 9.96
CA SER A 14 3.71 -6.66 8.55
C SER A 14 4.26 -7.80 7.70
N GLU A 15 5.45 -8.32 8.01
CA GLU A 15 6.06 -9.46 7.33
C GLU A 15 5.36 -10.79 7.67
N LEU A 16 4.64 -10.84 8.79
CA LEU A 16 3.85 -12.01 9.20
C LEU A 16 2.53 -12.12 8.42
N PHE A 17 2.09 -11.04 7.76
CA PHE A 17 0.89 -11.07 6.94
C PHE A 17 1.21 -11.46 5.50
N ASP A 18 0.56 -12.54 5.06
CA ASP A 18 0.52 -12.92 3.66
C ASP A 18 -0.52 -12.06 2.92
N ILE A 19 -0.04 -10.97 2.33
CA ILE A 19 -0.90 -9.97 1.65
C ILE A 19 -1.62 -10.58 0.45
N GLU A 20 -1.08 -11.65 -0.15
CA GLU A 20 -1.74 -12.38 -1.24
C GLU A 20 -3.01 -13.12 -0.76
N LYS A 21 -3.04 -13.54 0.51
CA LYS A 21 -4.23 -14.13 1.14
C LYS A 21 -5.29 -13.11 1.52
N ILE A 22 -4.94 -11.82 1.57
CA ILE A 22 -5.88 -10.74 1.91
C ILE A 22 -6.64 -10.33 0.65
N LYS A 23 -7.95 -10.60 0.61
CA LYS A 23 -8.82 -10.08 -0.46
C LYS A 23 -9.01 -8.56 -0.29
N LEU A 24 -8.14 -7.79 -0.94
CA LEU A 24 -8.18 -6.31 -0.97
C LEU A 24 -9.36 -5.72 -1.74
N GLY A 25 -10.22 -6.55 -2.33
CA GLY A 25 -11.34 -6.15 -3.18
C GLY A 25 -10.90 -5.79 -4.60
N THR A 26 -11.86 -5.29 -5.38
CA THR A 26 -11.70 -4.89 -6.79
C THR A 26 -11.56 -3.37 -6.97
N GLY A 27 -11.88 -2.58 -5.95
CA GLY A 27 -11.79 -1.12 -6.02
C GLY A 27 -10.34 -0.64 -6.05
N LYS A 28 -9.94 0.01 -7.15
CA LYS A 28 -8.72 0.82 -7.18
C LYS A 28 -8.92 2.03 -6.30
N ARG A 29 -8.23 2.09 -5.16
CA ARG A 29 -8.26 3.27 -4.30
C ARG A 29 -7.22 4.26 -4.79
N GLN A 30 -7.66 5.23 -5.59
CA GLN A 30 -6.81 6.32 -6.06
C GLN A 30 -6.87 7.47 -5.06
N LEU A 31 -5.75 7.77 -4.40
CA LEU A 31 -5.69 8.87 -3.42
C LEU A 31 -5.37 10.20 -4.09
N VAL A 32 -4.59 10.16 -5.18
CA VAL A 32 -4.22 11.30 -6.01
C VAL A 32 -4.18 10.87 -7.48
N GLU A 33 -4.46 11.78 -8.41
CA GLU A 33 -4.50 11.49 -9.85
C GLU A 33 -3.11 11.24 -10.45
N ASN A 34 -2.07 11.94 -9.97
CA ASN A 34 -0.68 11.81 -10.44
C ASN A 34 0.22 11.05 -9.45
N GLY A 35 -0.32 9.98 -8.87
CA GLY A 35 0.42 9.17 -7.90
C GLY A 35 1.05 7.92 -8.49
N ILE A 36 1.81 7.21 -7.66
CA ILE A 36 2.40 5.91 -7.94
C ILE A 36 1.38 4.81 -7.59
N SER A 37 1.08 3.97 -8.57
CA SER A 37 0.21 2.80 -8.40
C SER A 37 1.01 1.66 -7.76
N ILE A 38 0.57 1.20 -6.59
CA ILE A 38 1.14 0.06 -5.88
C ILE A 38 0.25 -1.16 -6.11
N PRO A 39 0.61 -2.05 -7.05
CA PRO A 39 -0.23 -3.18 -7.44
C PRO A 39 -0.46 -4.17 -6.29
N LYS A 40 0.53 -4.34 -5.40
CA LYS A 40 0.44 -5.17 -4.18
C LYS A 40 -0.80 -4.84 -3.34
N TYR A 41 -1.14 -3.56 -3.27
CA TYR A 41 -2.26 -3.07 -2.46
C TYR A 41 -3.46 -2.58 -3.28
N LYS A 42 -3.36 -2.57 -4.61
CA LYS A 42 -4.33 -1.96 -5.54
C LYS A 42 -4.69 -0.51 -5.15
N ILE A 43 -3.70 0.25 -4.71
CA ILE A 43 -3.84 1.67 -4.34
C ILE A 43 -2.92 2.54 -5.19
N THR A 44 -3.29 3.79 -5.40
CA THR A 44 -2.42 4.82 -5.96
C THR A 44 -2.10 5.82 -4.87
N VAL A 45 -0.83 5.97 -4.52
CA VAL A 45 -0.33 6.89 -3.47
C VAL A 45 0.44 8.05 -4.09
N PRO A 46 0.49 9.24 -3.47
CA PRO A 46 1.36 10.31 -3.95
C PRO A 46 2.83 9.91 -3.95
N GLN A 47 3.58 10.40 -4.92
CA GLN A 47 5.01 10.11 -5.06
C GLN A 47 5.80 10.47 -3.80
N GLU A 48 5.49 11.60 -3.19
CA GLU A 48 6.11 12.03 -1.93
C GLU A 48 6.01 10.97 -0.82
N LEU A 49 4.86 10.29 -0.71
CA LEU A 49 4.66 9.23 0.27
C LEU A 49 5.39 7.93 -0.09
N TYR A 50 5.58 7.69 -1.39
CA TYR A 50 6.35 6.55 -1.88
C TYR A 50 7.85 6.73 -1.64
N ASP A 51 8.38 7.92 -1.94
CA ASP A 51 9.79 8.28 -1.80
C ASP A 51 10.18 8.58 -0.34
N TYR A 52 9.22 8.73 0.57
CA TYR A 52 9.48 9.00 1.99
C TYR A 52 10.08 7.78 2.72
N GLU A 53 11.40 7.72 2.91
CA GLU A 53 12.08 6.69 3.74
C GLU A 53 11.77 6.82 5.24
#